data_AF-A0A3D2X238-F1
#
_entry.id   AF-A0A3D2X238-F1
#
_cell.length_a   1.000
_cell.length_b   1.000
_cell.length_c   1.000
_cell.angle_alpha   90.00
_cell.angle_beta   90.00
_cell.angle_gamma   90.00
#
_symmetry.space_group_name_H-M   'P 1'
#
loop_
_entity.id
_entity.type
_entity.pdbx_description
1 polymer ?
#
loop_
_entity_poly.entity_id
_entity_poly.type
_entity_poly.pdbx_seq_one_letter_code
_entity_poly.pdbx_strand_id
1 'polypeptide(L)'
;MRIISKIWMKVVIVNRLCLILIISTLIVGAYAADPGDRQLLERLSDYYYAKTPLVLTFEIIQYFDEADSQSLIGTFYMSSADKFRTDFIDQEIIFDGEWLWSWDQENDQVVVETLDPQSSLKFIYDMLRGNWESFIINRMDSIQTDSLTVMELRTADENAYFKIIHLNINTTTKELLSADYLDYKDGKTEIRFSSPERLDKESGQTFFDTKRYENKEIIDLRP
;
A
#
# COMPACT_ATOMS: atom_id res chain seq x y z
N MET A 1 -75.53 -38.06 32.62
CA MET A 1 -75.33 -36.73 33.23
C MET A 1 -73.83 -36.42 33.26
N ARG A 2 -73.40 -35.42 32.46
CA ARG A 2 -72.14 -34.66 32.51
C ARG A 2 -70.81 -35.39 32.76
N ILE A 3 -70.14 -35.79 31.67
CA ILE A 3 -68.68 -35.71 31.54
C ILE A 3 -68.44 -35.16 30.12
N ILE A 4 -67.36 -34.40 29.91
CA ILE A 4 -66.96 -33.63 28.71
C ILE A 4 -67.26 -32.12 28.85
N SER A 5 -66.49 -31.41 29.68
CA SER A 5 -66.35 -29.95 29.58
C SER A 5 -65.08 -29.40 30.25
N LYS A 6 -63.93 -30.08 30.14
CA LYS A 6 -62.68 -29.61 30.79
C LYS A 6 -61.39 -29.74 29.97
N ILE A 7 -61.46 -29.87 28.63
CA ILE A 7 -60.25 -30.04 27.79
C ILE A 7 -60.04 -28.91 26.77
N TRP A 8 -60.96 -27.93 26.66
CA TRP A 8 -60.86 -26.87 25.64
C TRP A 8 -60.31 -25.52 26.13
N MET A 9 -59.73 -25.46 27.34
CA MET A 9 -59.24 -24.20 27.91
C MET A 9 -57.82 -24.30 28.47
N LYS A 10 -56.91 -24.95 27.72
CA LYS A 10 -55.46 -24.84 27.94
C LYS A 10 -54.61 -24.73 26.66
N VAL A 11 -55.23 -24.70 25.47
CA VAL A 11 -54.48 -24.75 24.19
C VAL A 11 -54.27 -23.36 23.56
N VAL A 12 -54.90 -22.30 24.06
CA VAL A 12 -54.78 -20.95 23.44
C VAL A 12 -53.78 -20.02 24.15
N ILE A 13 -53.27 -20.39 25.32
CA ILE A 13 -52.31 -19.55 26.07
C ILE A 13 -50.84 -19.91 25.79
N VAL A 14 -50.58 -21.07 25.17
CA VAL A 14 -49.21 -21.49 24.82
C VAL A 14 -48.71 -20.89 23.49
N ASN A 15 -49.55 -20.10 22.80
CA ASN A 15 -49.24 -19.56 21.47
C ASN A 15 -48.91 -18.05 21.45
N ARG A 16 -48.52 -17.46 22.58
CA ARG A 16 -48.15 -16.02 22.66
C ARG A 16 -46.91 -15.71 23.50
N LEU A 17 -46.10 -16.71 23.85
CA LEU A 17 -44.88 -16.52 24.64
C LEU A 17 -43.70 -17.32 24.09
N CYS A 18 -43.50 -17.31 22.77
CA CYS A 18 -42.28 -17.82 22.13
C CYS A 18 -41.89 -16.95 20.92
N LEU A 19 -42.03 -15.63 21.08
CA LEU A 19 -41.43 -14.64 20.18
C LEU A 19 -40.27 -13.94 20.92
N ILE A 20 -39.38 -14.74 21.53
CA ILE A 20 -38.09 -14.24 22.02
C ILE A 20 -37.14 -14.32 20.83
N LEU A 21 -37.12 -13.23 20.06
CA LEU A 21 -35.93 -12.54 19.59
C LEU A 21 -34.64 -13.37 19.57
N ILE A 22 -34.45 -14.23 18.57
CA ILE A 22 -33.11 -14.65 18.13
C ILE A 22 -32.73 -13.70 16.99
N ILE A 23 -32.42 -12.45 17.35
CA ILE A 23 -31.53 -11.63 16.53
C ILE A 23 -30.14 -12.12 16.92
N SER A 24 -29.66 -13.16 16.25
CA SER A 24 -28.24 -13.45 16.24
C SER A 24 -27.57 -12.30 15.51
N THR A 25 -27.16 -11.29 16.26
CA THR A 25 -26.15 -10.34 15.78
C THR A 25 -24.93 -11.17 15.42
N LEU A 26 -24.77 -11.45 14.13
CA LEU A 26 -23.47 -11.62 13.52
C LEU A 26 -22.74 -10.30 13.75
N ILE A 27 -22.10 -10.18 14.92
CA ILE A 27 -21.00 -9.25 15.10
C ILE A 27 -19.87 -9.88 14.29
N VAL A 28 -19.91 -9.70 12.97
CA VAL A 28 -18.67 -9.66 12.22
C VAL A 28 -17.94 -8.48 12.83
N GLY A 29 -16.94 -8.76 13.66
CA GLY A 29 -16.03 -7.75 14.16
C GLY A 29 -15.35 -7.15 12.94
N ALA A 30 -15.94 -6.09 12.39
CA ALA A 30 -15.21 -5.18 11.54
C ALA A 30 -14.14 -4.59 12.45
N TYR A 31 -12.91 -5.08 12.32
CA TYR A 31 -11.73 -4.43 12.86
C TYR A 31 -11.60 -3.09 12.11
N ALA A 32 -12.37 -2.11 12.55
CA ALA A 32 -12.23 -0.74 12.07
C ALA A 32 -10.93 -0.22 12.69
N ALA A 33 -9.99 0.19 11.83
CA ALA A 33 -8.79 0.88 12.26
C ALA A 33 -9.17 2.02 13.22
N ASP A 34 -8.39 2.23 14.28
CA ASP A 34 -8.56 3.39 15.15
C ASP A 34 -8.54 4.66 14.26
N PRO A 35 -9.50 5.60 14.39
CA PRO A 35 -9.47 6.85 13.64
C PRO A 35 -8.12 7.57 13.68
N GLY A 36 -7.36 7.44 14.78
CA GLY A 36 -6.02 8.01 14.93
C GLY A 36 -4.94 7.37 14.03
N ASP A 37 -5.11 6.09 13.67
CA ASP A 37 -4.16 5.34 12.84
C ASP A 37 -4.29 5.72 11.37
N ARG A 38 -5.52 5.84 10.86
CA ARG A 38 -5.76 6.37 9.52
C ARG A 38 -5.24 7.80 9.38
N GLN A 39 -5.50 8.64 10.37
CA GLN A 39 -4.97 10.01 10.40
C GLN A 39 -3.44 10.07 10.42
N LEU A 40 -2.74 9.05 10.93
CA LEU A 40 -1.28 9.01 10.85
C LEU A 40 -0.82 8.75 9.41
N LEU A 41 -1.44 7.79 8.73
CA LEU A 41 -1.12 7.47 7.33
C LEU A 41 -1.52 8.60 6.36
N GLU A 42 -2.62 9.29 6.62
CA GLU A 42 -3.01 10.51 5.88
C GLU A 42 -1.97 11.63 6.05
N ARG A 43 -1.50 11.86 7.28
CA ARG A 43 -0.44 12.85 7.55
C ARG A 43 0.89 12.48 6.90
N LEU A 44 1.18 11.18 6.77
CA LEU A 44 2.33 10.68 6.04
C LEU A 44 2.22 11.04 4.55
N SER A 45 1.11 10.69 3.89
CA SER A 45 0.90 11.03 2.48
C SER A 45 0.89 12.54 2.23
N ASP A 46 0.27 13.32 3.13
CA ASP A 46 0.26 14.78 3.05
C ASP A 46 1.68 15.38 3.12
N TYR A 47 2.54 14.80 3.97
CA TYR A 47 3.93 15.24 4.10
C TYR A 47 4.71 15.08 2.79
N TYR A 48 4.59 13.93 2.12
CA TYR A 48 5.23 13.71 0.81
C TYR A 48 4.57 14.57 -0.27
N TYR A 49 3.24 14.63 -0.33
CA TYR A 49 2.53 15.43 -1.33
C TYR A 49 2.91 16.91 -1.26
N ALA A 50 3.00 17.48 -0.06
CA ALA A 50 3.39 18.88 0.16
C ALA A 50 4.81 19.21 -0.35
N LYS A 51 5.67 18.19 -0.52
CA LYS A 51 7.03 18.33 -1.05
C LYS A 51 7.12 18.17 -2.56
N THR A 52 6.05 17.78 -3.24
CA THR A 52 6.10 17.56 -4.69
C THR A 52 6.39 18.86 -5.49
N PRO A 53 7.11 18.79 -6.62
CA PRO A 53 7.87 17.62 -7.08
C PRO A 53 9.01 17.30 -6.09
N LEU A 54 9.18 16.02 -5.76
CA LEU A 54 10.16 15.59 -4.77
C LEU A 54 11.12 14.55 -5.33
N VAL A 55 12.25 14.42 -4.66
CA VAL A 55 13.24 13.36 -4.85
C VAL A 55 13.58 12.73 -3.51
N LEU A 56 13.83 11.42 -3.52
CA LEU A 56 14.43 10.67 -2.43
C LEU A 56 15.23 9.49 -2.98
N THR A 57 16.14 8.94 -2.20
CA THR A 57 16.77 7.66 -2.51
C THR A 57 16.08 6.54 -1.74
N PHE A 58 16.12 5.33 -2.29
CA PHE A 58 15.64 4.15 -1.62
C PHE A 58 16.58 2.97 -1.84
N GLU A 59 16.51 2.00 -0.94
CA GLU A 59 17.17 0.69 -1.06
C GLU A 59 16.11 -0.39 -0.91
N ILE A 60 15.97 -1.25 -1.92
CA ILE A 60 15.15 -2.48 -1.86
C ILE A 60 16.08 -3.61 -1.46
N ILE A 61 15.74 -4.35 -0.41
CA ILE A 61 16.48 -5.51 0.08
C ILE A 61 15.54 -6.71 0.02
N GLN A 62 15.84 -7.68 -0.85
CA GLN A 62 15.11 -8.95 -0.95
C GLN A 62 15.88 -10.02 -0.20
N TYR A 63 15.20 -10.70 0.73
CA TYR A 63 15.79 -11.76 1.54
C TYR A 63 15.45 -13.12 0.94
N PHE A 64 16.47 -13.95 0.72
CA PHE A 64 16.30 -15.35 0.29
C PHE A 64 16.32 -16.30 1.50
N ASP A 65 17.12 -15.96 2.52
CA ASP A 65 17.10 -16.57 3.85
C ASP A 65 17.59 -15.55 4.91
N GLU A 66 17.89 -15.99 6.14
CA GLU A 66 18.35 -15.09 7.21
C GLU A 66 19.75 -14.48 6.98
N ALA A 67 20.59 -15.13 6.17
CA ALA A 67 21.98 -14.74 5.91
C ALA A 67 22.22 -14.23 4.49
N ASP A 68 21.31 -14.51 3.55
CA ASP A 68 21.42 -14.16 2.14
C ASP A 68 20.34 -13.16 1.70
N SER A 69 20.78 -12.09 1.05
CA SER A 69 19.93 -11.03 0.55
C SER A 69 20.56 -10.33 -0.64
N GLN A 70 19.73 -9.81 -1.54
CA GLN A 70 20.14 -8.92 -2.62
C GLN A 70 19.58 -7.52 -2.36
N SER A 71 20.40 -6.49 -2.59
CA SER A 71 19.93 -5.11 -2.53
C SER A 71 20.07 -4.37 -3.85
N LEU A 72 19.15 -3.44 -4.08
CA LEU A 72 19.11 -2.53 -5.21
C LEU A 72 18.83 -1.11 -4.71
N ILE A 73 19.70 -0.17 -5.05
CA ILE A 73 19.57 1.24 -4.67
C ILE A 73 19.11 2.03 -5.88
N GLY A 74 18.12 2.90 -5.67
CA GLY A 74 17.60 3.77 -6.72
C GLY A 74 17.28 5.17 -6.20
N THR A 75 17.03 6.08 -7.13
CA THR A 75 16.51 7.41 -6.85
C THR A 75 15.07 7.50 -7.35
N PHE A 76 14.15 7.90 -6.48
CA PHE A 76 12.74 8.03 -6.78
C PHE A 76 12.34 9.49 -6.89
N TYR A 77 11.66 9.83 -7.97
CA TYR A 77 11.12 11.15 -8.25
C TYR A 77 9.60 11.06 -8.33
N MET A 78 8.90 11.90 -7.56
CA MET A 78 7.45 11.94 -7.59
C MET A 78 6.95 13.33 -7.98
N SER A 79 6.07 13.38 -8.97
CA SER A 79 5.43 14.62 -9.40
C SER A 79 4.21 14.96 -8.54
N SER A 80 3.69 16.19 -8.68
CA SER A 80 2.41 16.54 -8.06
C SER A 80 1.21 15.87 -8.75
N ALA A 81 1.37 15.46 -10.02
CA ALA A 81 0.40 14.65 -10.76
C ALA A 81 0.64 13.14 -10.52
N ASP A 82 -0.11 12.29 -11.22
CA ASP A 82 0.00 10.84 -11.13
C ASP A 82 1.19 10.32 -11.96
N LYS A 83 2.38 10.86 -11.72
CA LYS A 83 3.62 10.48 -12.42
C LYS A 83 4.75 10.27 -11.44
N PHE A 84 5.60 9.29 -11.75
CA PHE A 84 6.86 9.09 -11.05
C PHE A 84 7.97 8.71 -12.03
N ARG A 85 9.21 8.83 -11.57
CA ARG A 85 10.40 8.35 -12.26
C ARG A 85 11.29 7.63 -11.26
N THR A 86 12.01 6.62 -11.71
CA THR A 86 13.00 5.91 -10.94
C THR A 86 14.27 5.76 -11.75
N ASP A 87 15.40 6.12 -11.15
CA ASP A 87 16.71 5.96 -11.74
C ASP A 87 17.50 4.89 -10.99
N PHE A 88 17.98 3.91 -11.73
CA PHE A 88 19.00 2.95 -11.35
C PHE A 88 20.31 3.25 -12.12
N ILE A 89 21.37 2.48 -11.88
CA ILE A 89 22.70 2.75 -12.46
C ILE A 89 22.64 2.88 -13.99
N ASP A 90 22.00 1.92 -14.68
CA ASP A 90 21.95 1.87 -16.15
C ASP A 90 20.52 1.81 -16.70
N GLN A 91 19.53 2.16 -15.86
CA GLN A 91 18.12 2.11 -16.22
C GLN A 91 17.37 3.32 -15.70
N GLU A 92 16.52 3.87 -16.54
CA GLU A 92 15.61 4.95 -16.21
C GLU A 92 14.18 4.51 -16.48
N ILE A 93 13.31 4.64 -15.49
CA ILE A 93 11.92 4.21 -15.57
C ILE A 93 11.02 5.40 -15.31
N ILE A 94 10.08 5.70 -16.20
CA ILE A 94 9.08 6.76 -16.04
C ILE A 94 7.69 6.14 -16.10
N PHE A 95 6.87 6.40 -15.10
CA PHE A 95 5.43 6.24 -15.21
C PHE A 95 4.80 7.58 -15.55
N ASP A 96 4.16 7.67 -16.72
CA ASP A 96 3.64 8.94 -17.27
C ASP A 96 2.19 9.26 -16.84
N GLY A 97 1.59 8.39 -16.02
CA GLY A 97 0.18 8.41 -15.62
C GLY A 97 -0.66 7.31 -16.24
N GLU A 98 -0.14 6.64 -17.27
CA GLU A 98 -0.83 5.55 -17.95
C GLU A 98 0.12 4.38 -18.24
N TRP A 99 1.31 4.69 -18.77
CA TRP A 99 2.29 3.72 -19.23
C TRP A 99 3.60 3.83 -18.47
N LEU A 100 4.25 2.68 -18.29
CA LEU A 100 5.61 2.56 -17.79
C LEU A 100 6.57 2.56 -18.98
N TRP A 101 7.52 3.50 -18.97
CA TRP A 101 8.57 3.65 -19.97
C TRP A 101 9.90 3.31 -19.32
N SER A 102 10.50 2.19 -19.70
CA SER A 102 11.76 1.70 -19.15
C SER A 102 12.85 1.84 -20.21
N TRP A 103 13.76 2.78 -20.04
CA TRP A 103 14.93 2.96 -20.90
C TRP A 103 16.14 2.23 -20.32
N ASP A 104 16.61 1.24 -21.05
CA ASP A 104 17.90 0.58 -20.85
C ASP A 104 18.99 1.38 -21.59
N GLN A 105 19.94 1.93 -20.83
CA GLN A 105 20.98 2.79 -21.38
C GLN A 105 22.06 2.01 -22.12
N GLU A 106 22.32 0.77 -21.72
CA GLU A 106 23.36 -0.09 -22.33
C GLU A 106 22.95 -0.51 -23.74
N ASN A 107 21.68 -0.89 -23.90
CA ASN A 107 21.11 -1.36 -25.15
C ASN A 107 20.47 -0.25 -25.99
N ASP A 108 20.39 0.96 -25.44
CA ASP A 108 19.65 2.12 -25.99
C ASP A 108 18.21 1.78 -26.42
N GLN A 109 17.55 0.95 -25.61
CA GLN A 109 16.23 0.40 -25.90
C GLN A 109 15.22 0.87 -24.87
N VAL A 110 14.03 1.21 -25.34
CA VAL A 110 12.91 1.65 -24.51
C VAL A 110 11.79 0.63 -24.58
N VAL A 111 11.42 0.07 -23.43
CA VAL A 111 10.25 -0.80 -23.30
C VAL A 111 9.08 0.02 -22.78
N VAL A 112 7.92 -0.12 -23.40
CA VAL A 112 6.69 0.55 -22.98
C VAL A 112 5.66 -0.51 -22.60
N GLU A 113 5.19 -0.48 -21.36
CA GLU A 113 4.30 -1.50 -20.82
C GLU A 113 3.32 -0.93 -19.77
N THR A 114 2.40 -1.75 -19.30
CA THR A 114 1.54 -1.41 -18.16
C THR A 114 2.33 -1.47 -16.86
N LEU A 115 2.10 -0.54 -15.93
CA LEU A 115 2.66 -0.63 -14.59
C LEU A 115 2.09 -1.85 -13.85
N ASP A 116 2.96 -2.81 -13.53
CA ASP A 116 2.58 -3.99 -12.75
C ASP A 116 2.10 -3.56 -11.36
N PRO A 117 0.83 -3.85 -11.00
CA PRO A 117 0.27 -3.50 -9.69
C PRO A 117 0.99 -4.16 -8.51
N GLN A 118 1.75 -5.24 -8.75
CA GLN A 118 2.48 -6.01 -7.74
C GLN A 118 3.96 -5.62 -7.64
N SER A 119 4.44 -4.72 -8.51
CA SER A 119 5.85 -4.29 -8.50
C SER A 119 6.21 -3.48 -7.26
N SER A 120 7.48 -3.56 -6.83
CA SER A 120 8.00 -2.73 -5.75
C SER A 120 7.93 -1.24 -6.07
N LEU A 121 8.01 -0.84 -7.35
CA LEU A 121 7.87 0.56 -7.76
C LEU A 121 6.45 1.08 -7.54
N LYS A 122 5.44 0.30 -7.95
CA LYS A 122 4.05 0.63 -7.66
C LYS A 122 3.80 0.70 -6.16
N PHE A 123 4.36 -0.24 -5.40
CA PHE A 123 4.27 -0.25 -3.95
C PHE A 123 4.88 1.03 -3.34
N ILE A 124 6.12 1.40 -3.70
CA ILE A 124 6.75 2.66 -3.25
C ILE A 124 5.83 3.85 -3.56
N TYR A 125 5.34 3.95 -4.80
CA TYR A 125 4.44 5.02 -5.20
C TYR A 125 3.18 5.07 -4.32
N ASP A 126 2.50 3.94 -4.12
CA ASP A 126 1.31 3.84 -3.28
C ASP A 126 1.59 4.24 -1.82
N MET A 127 2.75 3.85 -1.27
CA MET A 127 3.12 4.17 0.11
C MET A 127 3.32 5.67 0.32
N LEU A 128 3.93 6.34 -0.66
CA LEU A 128 4.17 7.78 -0.60
C LEU A 128 2.91 8.58 -0.91
N ARG A 129 2.03 8.06 -1.77
CA ARG A 129 0.83 8.76 -2.23
C ARG A 129 -0.39 8.57 -1.34
N GLY A 130 -0.40 7.51 -0.55
CA GLY A 130 -1.42 7.28 0.45
C GLY A 130 -2.56 6.38 -0.02
N ASN A 131 -2.27 5.35 -0.81
CA ASN A 131 -3.26 4.43 -1.31
C ASN A 131 -3.51 3.28 -0.32
N TRP A 132 -4.34 3.55 0.70
CA TRP A 132 -4.53 2.66 1.86
C TRP A 132 -5.90 1.98 1.91
N GLU A 133 -6.83 2.29 1.00
CA GLU A 133 -8.26 2.00 1.18
C GLU A 133 -8.59 0.51 1.29
N SER A 134 -7.80 -0.34 0.64
CA SER A 134 -7.99 -1.79 0.63
C SER A 134 -7.42 -2.50 1.88
N PHE A 135 -6.70 -1.78 2.76
CA PHE A 135 -6.02 -2.37 3.89
C PHE A 135 -6.78 -2.21 5.21
N ILE A 136 -6.78 -3.28 5.99
CA ILE A 136 -7.02 -3.28 7.43
C ILE A 136 -5.72 -2.76 8.07
N ILE A 137 -5.84 -1.71 8.88
CA ILE A 137 -4.70 -0.99 9.47
C ILE A 137 -4.71 -1.22 10.97
N ASN A 138 -3.56 -1.64 11.51
CA ASN A 138 -3.33 -1.79 12.94
C ASN A 138 -2.03 -1.10 13.33
N ARG A 139 -2.02 -0.35 14.43
CA ARG A 139 -0.78 0.09 15.05
C ARG A 139 -0.13 -1.05 15.83
N MET A 140 1.16 -1.24 15.60
CA MET A 140 2.02 -2.05 16.45
C MET A 140 2.82 -1.10 17.34
N ASP A 141 2.68 -1.25 18.66
CA ASP A 141 3.46 -0.46 19.61
C ASP A 141 4.95 -0.77 19.44
N SER A 142 5.75 0.27 19.19
CA SER A 142 7.21 0.14 19.18
C SER A 142 7.73 0.12 20.61
N ILE A 143 8.50 -0.92 20.95
CA ILE A 143 9.19 -1.02 22.25
C ILE A 143 10.41 -0.07 22.30
N GLN A 144 10.88 0.44 21.16
CA GLN A 144 12.25 0.98 21.06
C GLN A 144 12.40 2.50 21.24
N THR A 145 11.44 3.35 20.81
CA THR A 145 11.51 4.82 21.00
C THR A 145 10.13 5.50 20.89
N ASP A 146 9.90 6.59 21.62
CA ASP A 146 8.65 7.37 21.60
C ASP A 146 8.30 7.96 20.21
N SER A 147 9.28 8.11 19.32
CA SER A 147 9.07 8.73 18.00
C SER A 147 8.88 7.73 16.86
N LEU A 148 9.11 6.44 17.07
CA LEU A 148 8.92 5.40 16.06
C LEU A 148 7.55 4.73 16.23
N THR A 149 6.74 4.73 15.17
CA THR A 149 5.47 3.99 15.12
C THR A 149 5.52 2.99 13.98
N VAL A 150 5.09 1.76 14.25
CA VAL A 150 4.98 0.71 13.24
C VAL A 150 3.50 0.54 12.90
N MET A 151 3.15 0.71 11.63
CA MET A 151 1.80 0.47 11.13
C MET A 151 1.79 -0.85 10.37
N GLU A 152 0.98 -1.81 10.81
CA GLU A 152 0.71 -3.04 10.09
C GLU A 152 -0.50 -2.86 9.18
N LEU A 153 -0.30 -3.18 7.90
CA LEU A 153 -1.35 -3.20 6.88
C LEU A 153 -1.55 -4.64 6.44
N ARG A 154 -2.80 -5.09 6.49
CA ARG A 154 -3.23 -6.41 6.02
C ARG A 154 -4.38 -6.26 5.05
N THR A 155 -4.38 -7.10 4.04
CA THR A 155 -5.53 -7.25 3.14
C THR A 155 -6.45 -8.34 3.65
N ALA A 156 -7.75 -8.19 3.38
CA ALA A 156 -8.73 -9.26 3.61
C ALA A 156 -8.74 -10.31 2.49
N ASP A 157 -8.08 -10.02 1.35
CA ASP A 157 -7.95 -10.94 0.22
C ASP A 157 -6.78 -11.90 0.43
N GLU A 158 -7.09 -13.18 0.65
CA GLU A 158 -6.10 -14.25 0.84
C GLU A 158 -5.21 -14.49 -0.41
N ASN A 159 -5.63 -14.01 -1.59
CA ASN A 159 -4.87 -14.14 -2.83
C ASN A 159 -4.05 -12.89 -3.16
N ALA A 160 -4.08 -11.88 -2.29
CA ALA A 160 -3.30 -10.68 -2.52
C ALA A 160 -1.80 -11.00 -2.50
N TYR A 161 -1.07 -10.33 -3.39
CA TYR A 161 0.38 -10.47 -3.47
C TYR A 161 1.05 -10.05 -2.15
N PHE A 162 0.63 -8.93 -1.57
CA PHE A 162 1.13 -8.44 -0.27
C PHE A 162 0.30 -9.04 0.87
N LYS A 163 0.84 -10.03 1.60
CA LYS A 163 0.16 -10.63 2.75
C LYS A 163 0.13 -9.68 3.95
N ILE A 164 1.29 -9.13 4.28
CA ILE A 164 1.51 -8.25 5.43
C ILE A 164 2.50 -7.17 5.02
N ILE A 165 2.20 -5.93 5.36
CA ILE A 165 3.09 -4.78 5.20
C ILE A 165 3.31 -4.13 6.57
N HIS A 166 4.55 -3.79 6.91
CA HIS A 166 4.91 -2.99 8.09
C HIS A 166 5.53 -1.67 7.63
N LEU A 167 4.93 -0.55 8.03
CA LEU A 167 5.46 0.79 7.77
C LEU A 167 6.10 1.34 9.03
N ASN A 168 7.39 1.62 8.98
CA ASN A 168 8.15 2.21 10.06
C ASN A 168 8.17 3.72 9.90
N ILE A 169 7.39 4.44 10.72
CA ILE A 169 7.16 5.88 10.58
C ILE A 169 7.81 6.62 11.74
N ASN A 170 8.62 7.63 11.43
CA ASN A 170 9.05 8.60 12.42
C ASN A 170 7.95 9.66 12.59
N THR A 171 7.26 9.62 13.73
CA THR A 171 6.13 10.53 14.01
C THR A 171 6.54 11.98 14.26
N THR A 172 7.80 12.23 14.61
CA THR A 172 8.36 13.57 14.80
C THR A 172 8.66 14.24 13.46
N THR A 173 9.36 13.54 12.56
CA THR A 173 9.73 14.07 11.24
C THR A 173 8.67 13.83 10.17
N LYS A 174 7.70 12.94 10.44
CA LYS A 174 6.64 12.46 9.53
C LYS A 174 7.18 11.67 8.34
N GLU A 175 8.34 11.06 8.50
CA GLU A 175 9.01 10.33 7.42
C GLU A 175 8.72 8.83 7.53
N LEU A 176 8.50 8.21 6.36
CA LEU A 176 8.56 6.76 6.22
C LEU A 176 10.03 6.38 6.21
N LEU A 177 10.51 5.68 7.24
CA LEU A 177 11.90 5.24 7.34
C LEU A 177 12.11 3.97 6.52
N SER A 178 11.18 3.02 6.66
CA SER A 178 11.16 1.81 5.87
C SER A 178 9.75 1.25 5.72
N ALA A 179 9.57 0.42 4.70
CA ALA A 179 8.40 -0.41 4.48
C ALA A 179 8.85 -1.86 4.25
N ASP A 180 8.43 -2.77 5.11
CA ASP A 180 8.67 -4.20 4.99
C ASP A 180 7.41 -4.89 4.48
N TYR A 181 7.54 -5.92 3.65
CA TYR A 181 6.40 -6.77 3.31
C TYR A 181 6.77 -8.24 3.19
N LEU A 182 5.77 -9.08 3.45
CA LEU A 182 5.76 -10.49 3.09
C LEU A 182 4.85 -10.69 1.88
N ASP A 183 5.39 -11.31 0.83
CA ASP A 183 4.61 -11.67 -0.35
C ASP A 183 3.78 -12.96 -0.14
N TYR A 184 2.98 -13.35 -1.13
CA TYR A 184 2.14 -14.54 -1.07
C TYR A 184 2.92 -15.86 -0.89
N LYS A 185 4.23 -15.88 -1.16
CA LYS A 185 5.16 -17.00 -0.94
C LYS A 185 5.96 -16.88 0.35
N ASP A 186 5.61 -15.92 1.21
CA ASP A 186 6.34 -15.58 2.43
C ASP A 186 7.77 -15.05 2.16
N GLY A 187 8.02 -14.58 0.94
CA GLY A 187 9.24 -13.86 0.58
C GLY A 187 9.26 -12.50 1.27
N LYS A 188 10.38 -12.18 1.92
CA LYS A 188 10.55 -10.94 2.66
C LYS A 188 11.27 -9.89 1.82
N THR A 189 10.71 -8.70 1.75
CA THR A 189 11.36 -7.53 1.19
C THR A 189 11.31 -6.37 2.18
N GLU A 190 12.43 -5.67 2.36
CA GLU A 190 12.52 -4.39 3.07
C GLU A 190 12.82 -3.28 2.06
N ILE A 191 12.15 -2.14 2.19
CA ILE A 191 12.46 -0.94 1.44
C ILE A 191 12.81 0.17 2.42
N ARG A 192 14.01 0.71 2.33
CA ARG A 192 14.48 1.84 3.15
C ARG A 192 14.42 3.13 2.35
N PHE A 193 14.06 4.24 2.99
CA PHE A 193 13.92 5.53 2.34
C PHE A 193 14.83 6.59 2.96
N SER A 194 15.37 7.48 2.13
CA SER A 194 15.95 8.73 2.61
C SER A 194 14.88 9.77 2.92
N SER A 195 15.28 10.84 3.60
CA SER A 195 14.45 12.04 3.71
C SER A 195 14.15 12.61 2.32
N PRO A 196 12.90 13.04 2.06
CA PRO A 196 12.53 13.63 0.78
C PRO A 196 12.95 15.10 0.67
N GLU A 197 13.54 15.43 -0.47
CA GLU A 197 13.90 16.78 -0.87
C GLU A 197 12.94 17.31 -1.92
N ARG A 198 12.64 18.60 -1.86
CA ARG A 198 11.80 19.27 -2.86
C ARG A 198 12.67 19.64 -4.05
N LEU A 199 12.25 19.23 -5.25
CA LEU A 199 12.84 19.66 -6.50
C LEU A 199 12.35 21.06 -6.89
N ASP A 200 13.17 21.78 -7.64
CA ASP A 200 12.73 23.00 -8.30
C ASP A 200 11.67 22.69 -9.38
N LYS A 201 10.85 23.68 -9.70
CA LYS A 201 9.70 23.51 -10.61
C LYS A 201 10.10 23.30 -12.07
N GLU A 202 11.27 23.76 -12.50
CA GLU A 202 11.73 23.61 -13.88
C GLU A 202 12.22 22.19 -14.12
N SER A 203 13.06 21.68 -13.21
CA SER A 203 13.53 20.29 -13.23
C SER A 203 12.34 19.31 -13.13
N GLY A 204 11.32 19.63 -12.35
CA GLY A 204 10.10 18.82 -12.24
C GLY A 204 9.31 18.60 -13.54
N GLN A 205 9.49 19.43 -14.58
CA GLN A 205 8.82 19.23 -15.88
C GLN A 205 9.62 18.33 -16.82
N THR A 206 10.95 18.33 -16.73
CA THR A 206 11.82 17.57 -17.61
C THR A 206 12.02 16.13 -17.14
N PHE A 207 11.96 15.86 -15.83
CA PHE A 207 12.17 14.52 -15.29
C PHE A 207 11.18 13.47 -15.81
N PHE A 208 9.95 13.87 -16.14
CA PHE A 208 8.86 12.97 -16.56
C PHE A 208 8.53 13.09 -18.06
N ASP A 209 9.38 13.73 -18.85
CA ASP A 209 9.16 13.87 -20.30
C ASP A 209 9.60 12.59 -21.03
N THR A 210 8.63 11.86 -21.56
CA THR A 210 8.84 10.64 -22.35
C THR A 210 9.12 10.93 -23.82
N LYS A 211 8.89 12.16 -24.31
CA LYS A 211 9.15 12.52 -25.72
C LYS A 211 10.61 12.42 -26.11
N ARG A 212 11.53 12.50 -25.13
CA ARG A 212 12.96 12.28 -25.36
C ARG A 212 13.29 10.88 -25.85
N TYR A 213 12.37 9.93 -25.75
CA TYR A 213 12.53 8.56 -26.24
C TYR A 213 12.08 8.35 -27.69
N GLU A 214 11.48 9.35 -28.35
CA GLU A 214 10.91 9.20 -29.71
C GLU A 214 11.94 8.78 -30.77
N ASN A 215 13.23 9.05 -30.56
CA ASN A 215 14.31 8.68 -31.47
C ASN A 215 15.04 7.36 -31.10
N LYS A 216 14.57 6.65 -30.07
CA LYS A 216 15.18 5.41 -29.58
C LYS A 216 14.48 4.17 -30.18
N GLU A 217 15.10 3.00 -30.03
CA GLU A 217 14.43 1.74 -30.33
C GLU A 217 13.33 1.49 -29.30
N ILE A 218 12.07 1.37 -29.76
CA ILE A 218 10.92 1.17 -28.88
C ILE A 218 10.38 -0.25 -29.04
N ILE A 219 10.33 -0.99 -27.92
CA ILE A 219 9.56 -2.21 -27.76
C ILE A 219 8.24 -1.85 -27.07
N ASP A 220 7.13 -1.98 -27.79
CA ASP A 220 5.80 -1.66 -27.29
C ASP A 220 5.06 -2.94 -26.88
N LEU A 221 4.81 -3.10 -25.59
CA LEU A 221 4.10 -4.24 -24.98
C LEU A 221 2.70 -3.87 -24.50
N ARG A 222 2.19 -2.70 -24.89
CA ARG A 222 0.84 -2.25 -24.51
C ARG A 222 -0.23 -3.16 -25.16
N PRO A 223 -1.36 -3.41 -24.47
CA PRO A 223 -2.43 -4.29 -24.95
C PRO A 223 -3.23 -3.75 -26.13
#